data_AF-A0AAV2HP79-F1
#
_entry.id   AF-A0AAV2HP79-F1
#
_cell.length_a   1.000
_cell.length_b   1.000
_cell.length_c   1.000
_cell.angle_alpha   90.00
_cell.angle_beta   90.00
_cell.angle_gamma   90.00
#
_symmetry.space_group_name_H-M   'P 1'
#
loop_
_entity.id
_entity.type
_entity.pdbx_description
1 polymer ?
#
loop_
_entity_poly.entity_id
_entity_poly.type
_entity_poly.pdbx_seq_one_letter_code
_entity_poly.pdbx_strand_id
1 'polypeptide(L)'
;MLAFKVLLLTVVLLVVCTECQETSWKGGCRGTQYGCCDDGRTPAGGPNKENCVNAGFVGGCAGTRYGCCSDGVTSAAGDNGEECPDLIVS
;
A
#
# COMPACT_ATOMS: atom_id res chain seq x y z
N MET A 1 45.53 -13.26 -29.93
CA MET A 1 44.11 -13.50 -30.29
C MET A 1 43.32 -14.08 -29.12
N LEU A 2 43.81 -15.16 -28.48
CA LEU A 2 43.15 -15.78 -27.31
C LEU A 2 43.05 -14.82 -26.10
N ALA A 3 44.12 -14.10 -25.76
CA ALA A 3 44.11 -13.13 -24.66
C ALA A 3 43.09 -11.98 -24.84
N PHE A 4 42.88 -11.50 -26.07
CA PHE A 4 41.88 -10.47 -26.37
C PHE A 4 40.46 -11.01 -26.26
N LYS A 5 40.22 -12.25 -26.70
CA LYS A 5 38.94 -12.95 -26.49
C LYS A 5 38.65 -13.22 -25.01
N VAL A 6 39.65 -13.61 -24.23
CA VAL A 6 39.52 -13.84 -22.78
C VAL A 6 39.25 -12.52 -22.04
N LEU A 7 39.93 -11.44 -22.43
CA LEU A 7 39.68 -10.10 -21.90
C LEU A 7 38.26 -9.59 -22.26
N LEU A 8 37.81 -9.79 -23.49
CA LEU A 8 36.45 -9.47 -23.91
C LEU A 8 35.40 -10.29 -23.15
N LEU A 9 35.58 -11.60 -23.01
CA LEU A 9 34.65 -12.48 -22.28
C LEU A 9 34.55 -12.12 -20.80
N THR A 10 35.68 -11.83 -20.15
CA THR A 10 35.72 -11.43 -18.74
C THR A 10 35.10 -10.04 -18.52
N VAL A 11 35.39 -9.07 -19.39
CA VAL A 11 34.77 -7.73 -19.36
C VAL A 11 33.27 -7.81 -19.64
N VAL A 12 32.83 -8.60 -20.63
CA VAL A 12 31.39 -8.77 -20.95
C VAL A 12 30.65 -9.44 -19.79
N LEU A 13 31.20 -10.47 -19.15
CA LEU A 13 30.59 -11.10 -17.98
C LEU A 13 30.51 -10.14 -16.78
N LEU A 14 31.54 -9.30 -16.56
CA LEU A 14 31.51 -8.27 -15.51
C LEU A 14 30.47 -7.18 -15.84
N VAL A 15 30.42 -6.69 -17.07
CA VAL A 15 29.45 -5.66 -17.53
C VAL A 15 28.02 -6.20 -17.48
N VAL A 16 27.76 -7.41 -17.96
CA VAL A 16 26.45 -8.07 -17.86
C VAL A 16 26.09 -8.34 -16.40
N CYS A 17 27.05 -8.67 -15.54
CA CYS A 17 26.81 -8.87 -14.10
C CYS A 17 26.53 -7.54 -13.36
N THR A 18 27.16 -6.44 -13.77
CA THR A 18 26.94 -5.10 -13.18
C THR A 18 25.72 -4.36 -13.75
N GLU A 19 25.28 -4.70 -14.96
CA GLU A 19 24.04 -4.18 -15.57
C GLU A 19 22.84 -5.13 -15.35
N CYS A 20 23.01 -6.21 -14.59
CA CYS A 20 21.91 -6.99 -14.02
C CYS A 20 21.44 -6.48 -12.64
N GLN A 21 21.83 -5.27 -12.26
CA GLN A 21 21.22 -4.50 -11.18
C GLN A 21 20.60 -3.26 -11.85
N GLU A 22 19.55 -3.38 -12.66
CA GLU A 22 18.17 -3.44 -12.21
C GLU A 22 17.38 -4.25 -13.26
N THR A 23 17.30 -5.58 -13.16
CA THR A 23 15.99 -6.14 -13.52
C THR A 23 15.05 -5.53 -12.49
N SER A 24 14.38 -4.45 -12.87
CA SER A 24 13.22 -3.91 -12.17
C SER A 24 12.10 -4.95 -12.26
N TRP A 25 12.36 -6.17 -11.77
CA TRP A 25 11.37 -7.05 -11.18
C TRP A 25 10.89 -6.33 -9.93
N LYS A 26 10.11 -5.26 -10.14
CA LYS A 26 9.20 -4.76 -9.13
C LYS A 26 8.14 -5.84 -8.94
N GLY A 27 8.51 -6.88 -8.19
CA GLY A 27 7.59 -7.92 -7.77
C GLY A 27 6.50 -7.35 -6.87
N GLY A 28 5.31 -7.92 -6.95
CA GLY A 28 4.15 -7.49 -6.15
C GLY A 28 3.58 -6.14 -6.60
N CYS A 29 3.03 -5.39 -5.65
CA CYS A 29 2.32 -4.14 -5.93
C CYS A 29 3.19 -3.02 -6.53
N ARG A 30 4.52 -3.05 -6.33
CA ARG A 30 5.38 -1.98 -6.85
C ARG A 30 5.42 -1.99 -8.38
N GLY A 31 5.15 -3.14 -9.01
CA GLY A 31 5.17 -3.32 -10.46
C GLY A 31 3.83 -3.05 -11.15
N THR A 32 2.78 -2.74 -10.41
CA THR A 32 1.47 -2.39 -10.99
C THR A 32 1.45 -0.93 -11.44
N GLN A 33 0.49 -0.59 -12.31
CA GLN A 33 0.35 0.76 -12.88
C GLN A 33 0.21 1.86 -11.82
N TYR A 34 -0.48 1.57 -10.71
CA TYR A 34 -0.78 2.52 -9.64
C TYR A 34 0.07 2.29 -8.38
N GLY A 35 1.00 1.33 -8.42
CA GLY A 35 1.88 1.03 -7.30
C GLY A 35 1.16 0.37 -6.10
N CYS A 36 1.75 0.58 -4.92
CA CYS A 36 1.25 0.02 -3.67
C CYS A 36 0.39 1.03 -2.90
N CYS A 37 -0.55 0.49 -2.11
CA CYS A 37 -1.22 1.17 -1.03
C CYS A 37 -0.23 1.61 0.07
N ASP A 38 -0.71 2.38 1.05
CA ASP A 38 0.12 2.87 2.18
C ASP A 38 0.66 1.75 3.08
N ASP A 39 0.10 0.55 2.98
CA ASP A 39 0.65 -0.66 3.61
C ASP A 39 1.91 -1.21 2.92
N GLY A 40 2.27 -0.67 1.75
CA GLY A 40 3.42 -1.09 0.94
C GLY A 40 3.34 -2.50 0.36
N ARG A 41 2.18 -3.17 0.45
CA ARG A 41 1.99 -4.59 0.11
C ARG A 41 0.84 -4.82 -0.87
N THR A 42 -0.24 -4.05 -0.75
CA THR A 42 -1.45 -4.23 -1.56
C THR A 42 -1.37 -3.39 -2.85
N PRO A 43 -1.73 -3.92 -4.03
CA PRO A 43 -1.77 -3.15 -5.26
C PRO A 43 -2.93 -2.17 -5.28
N ALA A 44 -2.65 -0.89 -5.55
CA ALA A 44 -3.67 0.13 -5.74
C ALA A 44 -4.47 -0.10 -7.03
N GLY A 45 -5.78 0.12 -6.96
CA GLY A 45 -6.73 -0.13 -8.06
C GLY A 45 -6.87 1.03 -9.03
N GLY A 46 -6.41 2.22 -8.65
CA GLY A 46 -6.52 3.44 -9.42
C GLY A 46 -5.54 4.52 -8.95
N PRO A 47 -5.46 5.65 -9.68
CA PRO A 47 -4.50 6.72 -9.42
C PRO A 47 -4.67 7.38 -8.04
N ASN A 48 -5.88 7.27 -7.46
CA ASN A 48 -6.20 7.78 -6.13
C ASN A 48 -6.09 6.70 -5.04
N LYS A 49 -5.23 5.67 -5.23
CA LYS A 49 -5.06 4.55 -4.30
C LYS A 49 -6.37 3.79 -4.03
N GLU A 50 -7.18 3.54 -5.07
CA GLU A 50 -8.61 3.20 -4.93
C GLU A 50 -8.91 2.02 -4.00
N ASN A 51 -8.96 0.77 -4.42
CA ASN A 51 -9.22 -0.39 -3.55
C ASN A 51 -8.21 -0.67 -2.38
N CYS A 52 -7.49 0.33 -1.87
CA CYS A 52 -6.61 0.21 -0.72
C CYS A 52 -7.41 0.21 0.58
N VAL A 53 -7.25 -0.84 1.39
CA VAL A 53 -7.86 -0.97 2.73
C VAL A 53 -7.49 0.17 3.70
N ASN A 54 -6.44 0.95 3.37
CA ASN A 54 -6.01 2.13 4.12
C ASN A 54 -6.29 3.48 3.41
N ALA A 55 -7.09 3.54 2.33
CA ALA A 55 -7.60 4.81 1.77
C ALA A 55 -8.67 5.47 2.68
N GLY A 56 -8.71 5.09 3.96
CA GLY A 56 -9.80 5.30 4.90
C GLY A 56 -10.27 3.94 5.39
N PHE A 57 -9.74 3.48 6.52
CA PHE A 57 -10.25 2.31 7.21
C PHE A 57 -11.69 2.64 7.62
N VAL A 58 -12.67 2.19 6.85
CA VAL A 58 -14.07 2.16 7.27
C VAL A 58 -14.23 0.89 8.11
N GLY A 59 -13.66 0.93 9.32
CA GLY A 59 -13.71 -0.14 10.31
C GLY A 59 -14.00 0.43 11.69
N GLY A 60 -14.61 -0.37 12.56
CA GLY A 60 -15.17 0.12 13.83
C GLY A 60 -16.44 0.95 13.61
N CYS A 61 -16.68 1.94 14.46
CA CYS A 61 -17.87 2.80 14.38
C CYS A 61 -18.01 3.53 13.04
N ALA A 62 -16.88 3.88 12.41
CA ALA A 62 -16.84 4.60 11.13
C ALA A 62 -17.41 3.78 9.96
N GLY A 63 -17.53 2.46 10.11
CA GLY A 63 -18.17 1.57 9.11
C GLY A 63 -19.62 1.22 9.38
N THR A 64 -20.21 1.74 10.46
CA THR A 64 -21.65 1.60 10.69
C THR A 64 -22.43 2.58 9.82
N ARG A 65 -23.75 2.33 9.66
CA ARG A 65 -24.64 3.22 8.89
C ARG A 65 -24.57 4.68 9.36
N TYR A 66 -24.37 4.90 10.66
CA TYR A 66 -24.48 6.20 11.30
C TYR A 66 -23.13 6.76 11.76
N GLY A 67 -22.03 6.03 11.56
CA GLY A 67 -20.68 6.48 11.93
C GLY A 67 -20.39 6.41 13.43
N CYS A 68 -19.44 7.23 13.87
CA CYS A 68 -19.00 7.29 15.25
C CYS A 68 -19.71 8.41 16.03
N CYS A 69 -19.87 8.17 17.33
CA CYS A 69 -20.15 9.20 18.32
C CYS A 69 -19.02 10.24 18.38
N SER A 70 -19.24 11.33 19.13
CA SER A 70 -18.27 12.42 19.29
C SER A 70 -16.93 11.97 19.91
N ASP A 71 -16.90 10.79 20.53
CA ASP A 71 -15.69 10.15 21.08
C ASP A 71 -14.80 9.49 20.01
N GLY A 72 -15.28 9.36 18.77
CA GLY A 72 -14.54 8.76 17.66
C GLY A 72 -14.36 7.24 17.74
N VAL A 73 -14.98 6.57 18.72
CA VAL A 73 -14.80 5.12 18.97
C VAL A 73 -16.12 4.36 19.12
N THR A 74 -17.18 5.00 19.62
CA THR A 74 -18.47 4.33 19.85
C THR A 74 -19.36 4.45 18.61
N SER A 75 -20.06 3.37 18.25
CA SER A 75 -21.00 3.37 17.13
C SER A 75 -22.28 4.14 17.47
N ALA A 76 -22.66 5.11 16.64
CA ALA A 76 -23.96 5.76 16.75
C ALA A 76 -25.08 4.81 16.27
N ALA A 77 -26.25 4.86 16.91
CA ALA A 77 -27.39 4.03 16.51
C ALA A 77 -28.39 4.77 15.60
N GLY A 78 -28.25 6.09 15.48
CA GLY A 78 -29.01 6.94 14.56
C GLY A 78 -28.20 8.12 14.04
N ASP A 79 -28.78 8.86 13.10
CA ASP A 79 -28.16 10.03 12.47
C ASP A 79 -27.77 11.09 13.50
N ASN A 80 -26.76 11.91 13.20
CA ASN A 80 -26.24 12.98 14.10
C ASN A 80 -25.72 12.50 15.47
N GLY A 81 -25.38 11.22 15.64
CA GLY A 81 -24.88 10.70 16.92
C GLY A 81 -25.99 10.37 17.91
N GLU A 82 -27.16 9.97 17.43
CA GLU A 82 -28.26 9.51 18.28
C GLU A 82 -27.90 8.21 19.01
N GLU A 83 -28.41 8.11 20.25
CA GLU A 83 -28.24 6.97 21.15
C GLU A 83 -26.78 6.66 21.53
N CYS A 84 -25.87 7.62 21.32
CA CYS A 84 -24.52 7.58 21.88
C CYS A 84 -24.59 7.57 23.41
N PRO A 85 -23.75 6.77 24.09
CA PRO A 85 -23.68 6.82 25.54
C PRO A 85 -23.27 8.23 25.96
N ASP A 86 -24.19 8.96 26.58
CA ASP A 86 -23.84 10.20 27.25
C ASP A 86 -22.73 9.88 28.23
N LEU A 87 -21.57 10.55 28.09
CA LEU A 87 -20.42 10.44 29.00
C LEU A 87 -20.75 10.96 30.42
N ILE A 88 -22.02 10.99 30.82
CA ILE A 88 -22.53 11.31 32.14
C ILE A 88 -23.05 10.01 32.78
N VAL A 89 -22.14 9.10 33.10
CA VAL A 89 -22.28 8.34 34.35
C VAL A 89 -21.12 8.77 35.24
N SER A 90 -21.26 9.95 35.84
CA SER A 90 -20.53 10.37 37.04
C SER A 90 -21.49 10.40 38.22
#